data_AF-A0A7W7CE04-F1
#
_entry.id   AF-A0A7W7CE04-F1
#
_cell.length_a   1.000
_cell.length_b   1.000
_cell.length_c   1.000
_cell.angle_alpha   90.00
_cell.angle_beta   90.00
_cell.angle_gamma   90.00
#
_symmetry.space_group_name_H-M   'P 1'
#
loop_
_entity.id
_entity.type
_entity.pdbx_description
1 polymer ?
#
loop_
_entity_poly.entity_id
_entity_poly.type
_entity_poly.pdbx_seq_one_letter_code
_entity_poly.pdbx_strand_id
1 'polypeptide(L)'
;MPHHQPTQTRQPDLTPVPTGGLHDQLRHQEVRITEDVLALIDYLSRIVSGAGAGNWFYVHEKLPELIRSAYSLTEALSTADGEDFEEPNVRPAMVMAAITSRAHYYLLGCAISPPETTR
;
A
#
# COMPACT_ATOMS: atom_id res chain seq x y z
N MET A 1 5.51 54.45 -38.10
CA MET A 1 4.53 54.00 -37.08
C MET A 1 4.47 52.47 -37.16
N PRO A 2 5.20 51.72 -36.31
CA PRO A 2 5.20 50.26 -36.35
C PRO A 2 4.05 49.70 -35.50
N HIS A 3 3.28 48.77 -36.07
CA HIS A 3 2.25 48.00 -35.37
C HIS A 3 2.92 46.91 -34.50
N HIS A 4 2.87 47.06 -33.18
CA HIS A 4 3.18 45.97 -32.25
C HIS A 4 1.96 45.04 -32.14
N GLN A 5 2.10 43.79 -32.59
CA GLN A 5 1.19 42.71 -32.21
C GLN A 5 1.51 42.29 -30.76
N PRO A 6 0.50 42.03 -29.91
CA PRO A 6 0.73 41.49 -28.59
C PRO A 6 1.12 40.02 -28.66
N THR A 7 2.29 39.70 -28.10
CA THR A 7 2.81 38.35 -27.88
C THR A 7 1.80 37.51 -27.11
N GLN A 8 1.28 36.44 -27.73
CA GLN A 8 0.53 35.42 -27.01
C GLN A 8 1.43 34.82 -25.92
N THR A 9 1.07 35.04 -24.67
CA THR A 9 1.66 34.34 -23.54
C THR A 9 1.31 32.86 -23.68
N ARG A 10 2.32 32.03 -23.98
CA ARG A 10 2.21 30.57 -23.93
C ARG A 10 1.79 30.21 -22.50
N GLN A 11 0.51 29.86 -22.31
CA GLN A 11 0.06 29.21 -21.08
C GLN A 11 0.92 27.95 -20.89
N PRO A 12 1.52 27.74 -19.70
CA PRO A 12 2.16 26.47 -19.42
C PRO A 12 1.07 25.39 -19.50
N ASP A 13 1.39 24.34 -20.24
CA ASP A 13 0.57 23.14 -20.37
C ASP A 13 0.37 22.57 -18.96
N LEU A 14 -0.80 22.85 -18.38
CA LEU A 14 -1.24 22.22 -17.14
C LEU A 14 -1.73 20.83 -17.53
N THR A 15 -0.77 19.93 -17.78
CA THR A 15 -1.09 18.51 -17.70
C THR A 15 -1.67 18.28 -16.31
N PRO A 16 -2.89 17.71 -16.20
CA PRO A 16 -3.45 17.42 -14.91
C PRO A 16 -2.49 16.46 -14.20
N VAL A 17 -1.92 16.90 -13.08
CA VAL A 17 -1.31 15.99 -12.11
C VAL A 17 -2.37 14.94 -11.83
N PRO A 18 -2.08 13.63 -11.99
CA PRO A 18 -3.07 12.62 -11.71
C PRO A 18 -3.50 12.78 -10.25
N THR A 19 -4.74 13.19 -10.05
CA THR A 19 -5.44 13.28 -8.76
C THR A 19 -5.71 11.88 -8.17
N GLY A 20 -4.85 10.92 -8.51
CA GLY A 20 -4.93 9.56 -8.04
C GLY A 20 -4.19 9.43 -6.71
N GLY A 21 -4.81 8.76 -5.74
CA GLY A 21 -4.14 8.43 -4.49
C GLY A 21 -2.87 7.62 -4.75
N LEU A 22 -2.01 7.45 -3.75
CA LEU A 22 -0.80 6.63 -3.85
C LEU A 22 -1.06 5.23 -4.45
N HIS A 23 -2.27 4.71 -4.23
CA HIS A 23 -2.76 3.45 -4.80
C HIS A 23 -2.83 3.44 -6.33
N ASP A 24 -3.21 4.56 -6.97
CA ASP A 24 -3.34 4.67 -8.43
C ASP A 24 -1.98 4.71 -9.15
N GLN A 25 -0.90 4.88 -8.39
CA GLN A 25 0.49 4.89 -8.88
C GLN A 25 1.18 3.52 -8.73
N LEU A 26 0.51 2.56 -8.08
CA LEU A 26 1.04 1.22 -7.87
C LEU A 26 0.85 0.36 -9.12
N ARG A 27 1.88 -0.43 -9.43
CA ARG A 27 1.79 -1.52 -10.40
C ARG A 27 0.93 -2.65 -9.81
N HIS A 28 0.40 -3.51 -10.67
CA HIS A 28 -0.48 -4.61 -10.22
C HIS A 28 0.16 -5.48 -9.13
N GLN A 29 1.44 -5.82 -9.27
CA GLN A 29 2.15 -6.61 -8.25
C GLN A 29 2.37 -5.83 -6.94
N GLU A 30 2.61 -4.53 -7.04
CA GLU A 30 2.76 -3.67 -5.86
C GLU A 30 1.43 -3.55 -5.10
N VAL A 31 0.30 -3.46 -5.81
CA VAL A 31 -1.05 -3.53 -5.22
C VAL A 31 -1.24 -4.84 -4.48
N ARG A 32 -0.98 -5.97 -5.15
CA ARG A 32 -1.22 -7.29 -4.56
C ARG A 32 -0.38 -7.54 -3.31
N ILE A 33 0.92 -7.23 -3.36
CA ILE A 33 1.81 -7.31 -2.19
C ILE A 33 1.31 -6.40 -1.06
N THR A 34 0.91 -5.17 -1.38
CA THR A 34 0.39 -4.22 -0.39
C THR A 34 -0.86 -4.78 0.30
N GLU A 35 -1.81 -5.30 -0.48
CA GLU A 35 -3.07 -5.85 0.04
C GLU A 35 -2.82 -7.09 0.90
N ASP A 36 -1.96 -8.01 0.46
CA ASP A 36 -1.62 -9.22 1.21
C ASP A 36 -0.91 -8.89 2.53
N VAL A 37 -0.01 -7.89 2.54
CA VAL A 37 0.63 -7.41 3.78
C VAL A 37 -0.39 -6.76 4.72
N LEU A 38 -1.29 -5.91 4.20
CA LEU A 38 -2.32 -5.27 5.03
C LEU A 38 -3.30 -6.29 5.61
N ALA A 39 -3.65 -7.33 4.85
CA ALA A 39 -4.47 -8.43 5.34
C ALA A 39 -3.77 -9.21 6.47
N LEU A 40 -2.47 -9.48 6.35
CA LEU A 40 -1.69 -10.07 7.45
C LEU A 40 -1.72 -9.21 8.71
N ILE A 41 -1.51 -7.90 8.57
CA ILE A 41 -1.55 -6.95 9.69
C ILE A 41 -2.95 -6.95 10.34
N ASP A 42 -4.03 -7.00 9.55
CA ASP A 42 -5.41 -7.09 10.05
C ASP A 42 -5.64 -8.38 10.86
N TYR A 43 -5.35 -9.54 10.29
CA TYR A 43 -5.57 -10.82 10.98
C TYR A 43 -4.73 -10.97 12.24
N LEU A 44 -3.46 -10.54 12.21
CA LEU A 44 -2.63 -10.51 13.42
C LEU A 44 -3.21 -9.55 14.47
N SER A 45 -3.71 -8.38 14.06
CA SER A 45 -4.36 -7.41 14.97
C SER A 45 -5.59 -8.02 15.64
N ARG A 46 -6.42 -8.74 14.88
CA ARG A 46 -7.59 -9.47 15.39
C ARG A 46 -7.21 -10.59 16.35
N ILE A 47 -6.16 -11.36 16.04
CA ILE A 47 -5.65 -12.43 16.91
C ILE A 47 -5.13 -11.86 18.23
N VAL A 48 -4.32 -10.79 18.19
CA VAL A 48 -3.80 -10.12 19.39
C VAL A 48 -4.95 -9.57 20.23
N SER A 49 -5.92 -8.90 19.61
CA SER A 49 -7.09 -8.38 20.31
C SER A 49 -7.95 -9.50 20.92
N GLY A 50 -8.17 -10.59 20.19
CA GLY A 50 -8.93 -11.75 20.67
C GLY A 50 -8.26 -12.45 21.84
N ALA A 51 -6.95 -12.68 21.75
CA ALA A 51 -6.14 -13.25 22.83
C ALA A 51 -6.14 -12.33 24.06
N GLY A 52 -5.98 -11.01 23.87
CA GLY A 52 -6.06 -10.03 24.95
C GLY A 52 -7.41 -9.99 25.66
N ALA A 53 -8.50 -10.32 24.96
CA ALA A 53 -9.85 -10.45 25.52
C ALA A 53 -10.17 -11.85 26.08
N GLY A 54 -9.24 -12.81 26.00
CA GLY A 54 -9.47 -14.21 26.40
C GLY A 54 -10.38 -15.01 25.47
N ASN A 55 -10.68 -14.49 24.27
CA ASN A 55 -11.56 -15.14 23.29
C ASN A 55 -10.78 -16.09 22.37
N TRP A 56 -10.39 -17.24 22.92
CA TRP A 56 -9.60 -18.25 22.21
C TRP A 56 -10.33 -18.90 21.03
N PHE A 57 -11.68 -18.97 21.08
CA PHE A 57 -12.48 -19.46 19.96
C PHE A 57 -12.34 -18.54 18.75
N TYR A 58 -12.46 -17.21 18.95
CA TYR A 58 -12.25 -16.23 17.89
C TYR A 58 -10.82 -16.26 17.34
N VAL A 59 -9.82 -16.43 18.21
CA VAL A 59 -8.41 -16.61 17.76
C VAL A 59 -8.29 -17.82 16.85
N HIS A 60 -8.83 -18.97 17.26
CA HIS A 60 -8.81 -20.19 16.46
C HIS A 60 -9.54 -19.99 15.12
N GLU A 61 -10.65 -19.27 15.12
CA GLU A 61 -11.41 -18.95 13.90
C GLU A 61 -10.59 -18.12 12.91
N LYS A 62 -9.70 -17.21 13.37
CA LYS A 62 -8.91 -16.30 12.50
C LYS A 62 -7.55 -16.81 12.05
N LEU A 63 -7.06 -17.90 12.64
CA LEU A 63 -5.79 -18.51 12.25
C LEU A 63 -5.76 -18.99 10.78
N PRO A 64 -6.80 -19.67 10.25
CA PRO A 64 -6.79 -20.11 8.85
C PRO A 64 -6.67 -18.96 7.84
N GLU A 65 -7.31 -17.82 8.10
CA GLU A 65 -7.23 -16.66 7.22
C GLU A 65 -5.85 -15.99 7.28
N LEU A 66 -5.22 -15.94 8.46
CA LEU A 66 -3.83 -15.50 8.59
C LEU A 66 -2.90 -16.38 7.74
N ILE A 67 -3.03 -17.70 7.87
CA ILE A 67 -2.21 -18.67 7.12
C ILE A 67 -2.42 -18.49 5.61
N ARG A 68 -3.67 -18.40 5.16
CA ARG A 68 -4.00 -18.19 3.75
C ARG A 68 -3.39 -16.89 3.22
N SER A 69 -3.48 -15.80 3.97
CA SER A 69 -2.90 -14.51 3.59
C SER A 69 -1.36 -14.58 3.51
N ALA A 70 -0.71 -15.36 4.38
CA ALA A 70 0.74 -15.57 4.33
C ALA A 70 1.16 -16.35 3.07
N TYR A 71 0.39 -17.36 2.67
CA TYR A 71 0.60 -18.08 1.42
C TYR A 71 0.40 -17.17 0.21
N SER A 72 -0.67 -16.36 0.17
CA SER A 72 -0.90 -15.39 -0.91
C SER A 72 0.24 -14.39 -1.04
N LEU A 73 0.76 -13.86 0.08
CA LEU A 73 1.93 -12.98 0.04
C LEU A 73 3.17 -13.68 -0.53
N THR A 74 3.40 -14.93 -0.12
CA THR A 74 4.55 -15.72 -0.61
C THR A 74 4.46 -15.93 -2.12
N GLU A 75 3.27 -16.24 -2.63
CA GLU A 75 3.01 -16.35 -4.07
C GLU A 75 3.25 -15.00 -4.78
N ALA A 76 2.71 -13.91 -4.24
CA ALA A 76 2.87 -12.57 -4.81
C ALA A 76 4.34 -12.18 -4.93
N LEU A 77 5.14 -12.39 -3.87
CA LEU A 77 6.58 -12.14 -3.87
C LEU A 77 7.32 -13.04 -4.87
N SER A 78 6.97 -14.33 -4.94
CA SER A 78 7.59 -15.26 -5.89
C SER A 78 7.33 -14.84 -7.35
N THR A 79 6.16 -14.27 -7.64
CA THR A 79 5.84 -13.73 -8.98
C THR A 79 6.46 -12.37 -9.26
N ALA A 80 6.82 -11.62 -8.22
CA ALA A 80 7.51 -10.34 -8.33
C ALA A 80 9.00 -10.51 -8.69
N ASP A 81 9.62 -11.60 -8.23
CA ASP A 81 11.02 -11.95 -8.46
C ASP A 81 11.29 -12.64 -9.82
N GLY A 82 10.29 -12.76 -10.69
CA GLY A 82 10.44 -13.41 -12.00
C GLY A 82 11.51 -12.75 -12.88
N GLU A 83 12.40 -13.58 -13.46
CA GLU A 83 13.65 -13.18 -14.14
C GLU A 83 13.49 -12.47 -15.50
N ASP A 84 12.26 -12.25 -15.98
CA ASP A 84 11.98 -11.81 -17.36
C ASP A 84 11.87 -10.28 -17.56
N PHE A 85 12.20 -9.46 -16.55
CA PHE A 85 12.06 -8.01 -16.64
C PHE A 85 13.41 -7.27 -16.68
N GLU A 86 13.57 -6.36 -17.64
CA GLU A 86 14.73 -5.44 -17.72
C GLU A 86 14.81 -4.46 -16.53
N GLU A 87 13.68 -4.23 -15.85
CA GLU A 87 13.58 -3.46 -14.61
C GLU A 87 12.89 -4.28 -13.51
N PRO A 88 13.17 -4.03 -12.21
CA PRO A 88 12.44 -4.67 -11.13
C PRO A 88 10.93 -4.47 -11.29
N ASN A 89 10.18 -5.57 -11.31
CA ASN A 89 8.72 -5.54 -11.48
C ASN A 89 8.04 -4.79 -10.32
N VAL A 90 8.65 -4.83 -9.14
CA VAL A 90 8.18 -4.20 -7.90
C VAL A 90 9.17 -3.14 -7.42
N ARG A 91 8.66 -1.97 -7.04
CA ARG A 91 9.42 -0.91 -6.38
C ARG A 91 9.17 -0.98 -4.87
N PRO A 92 10.12 -1.46 -4.05
CA PRO A 92 9.90 -1.64 -2.61
C PRO A 92 9.48 -0.37 -1.88
N ALA A 93 10.02 0.80 -2.28
CA ALA A 93 9.66 2.08 -1.68
C ALA A 93 8.18 2.44 -1.88
N MET A 94 7.60 2.11 -3.03
CA MET A 94 6.18 2.37 -3.31
C MET A 94 5.27 1.45 -2.50
N VAL A 95 5.63 0.17 -2.39
CA VAL A 95 4.95 -0.81 -1.54
C VAL A 95 4.97 -0.35 -0.09
N MET A 96 6.15 0.03 0.43
CA MET A 96 6.29 0.50 1.81
C MET A 96 5.47 1.77 2.07
N ALA A 97 5.52 2.75 1.16
CA ALA A 97 4.70 3.96 1.29
C ALA A 97 3.20 3.63 1.32
N ALA A 98 2.75 2.69 0.48
CA ALA A 98 1.36 2.28 0.41
C ALA A 98 0.92 1.56 1.70
N ILE A 99 1.75 0.65 2.22
CA ILE A 99 1.53 0.01 3.53
C ILE A 99 1.42 1.06 4.62
N THR A 100 2.40 1.96 4.74
CA THR A 100 2.41 3.02 5.77
C THR A 100 1.17 3.89 5.72
N SER A 101 0.69 4.26 4.51
CA SER A 101 -0.51 5.09 4.35
C SER A 101 -1.82 4.45 4.83
N ARG A 102 -1.83 3.13 5.05
CA ARG A 102 -3.03 2.36 5.43
C ARG A 102 -2.87 1.56 6.72
N ALA A 103 -1.64 1.31 7.15
CA ALA A 103 -1.34 0.46 8.30
C ALA A 103 -1.94 1.02 9.60
N HIS A 104 -2.02 2.34 9.77
CA HIS A 104 -2.55 2.99 10.98
C HIS A 104 -4.03 2.68 11.28
N TYR A 105 -4.77 2.05 10.35
CA TYR A 105 -6.13 1.57 10.63
C TYR A 105 -6.17 0.27 11.44
N TYR A 106 -5.03 -0.40 11.62
CA TYR A 106 -4.91 -1.69 12.30
C TYR A 106 -4.08 -1.57 13.58
N LEU A 107 -4.44 -2.33 14.62
CA LEU A 107 -3.75 -2.30 15.92
C LEU A 107 -2.23 -2.45 15.77
N LEU A 108 -1.77 -3.48 15.05
CA LEU A 108 -0.35 -3.71 14.81
C LEU A 108 0.23 -2.72 13.81
N GLY A 109 -0.58 -2.25 12.86
CA GLY A 109 -0.11 -1.26 11.91
C GLY A 109 0.16 0.11 12.56
N CYS A 110 -0.54 0.48 13.63
CA CYS A 110 -0.19 1.62 14.49
C CYS A 110 1.17 1.46 15.17
N ALA A 111 1.59 0.22 15.48
CA ALA A 111 2.90 -0.03 16.09
C ALA A 111 4.05 0.09 15.07
N ILE A 112 3.77 -0.18 13.79
CA ILE A 112 4.75 -0.19 12.68
C ILE A 112 4.81 1.18 11.98
N SER A 113 3.67 1.88 11.90
CA SER A 113 3.53 3.24 11.38
C SER A 113 2.61 4.00 12.32
N PRO A 114 3.15 4.57 13.41
CA PRO A 114 2.36 5.42 14.28
C PRO A 114 1.81 6.60 13.46
N PRO A 115 0.53 6.98 13.66
CA PRO A 115 -0.01 8.14 12.99
C PRO A 115 0.87 9.35 13.34
N GLU A 116 1.18 10.19 12.33
CA GLU A 116 1.89 11.43 12.57
C GLU A 116 1.14 12.19 13.66
N THR A 117 1.74 12.24 14.84
CA THR A 117 1.17 12.99 15.96
C THR A 117 1.32 14.45 15.56
N THR A 118 0.24 15.05 15.07
CA THR A 118 0.18 16.48 14.78
C THR A 118 0.55 17.20 16.08
N ARG A 119 1.76 17.76 16.14
CA ARG A 119 2.21 18.64 17.20
C ARG A 119 1.81 20.07 16.87
#